data_AF-A0A7Y4ZPB2-F1
#
_entry.id   AF-A0A7Y4ZPB2-F1
#
_cell.length_a   1.000
_cell.length_b   1.000
_cell.length_c   1.000
_cell.angle_alpha   90.00
_cell.angle_beta   90.00
_cell.angle_gamma   90.00
#
_symmetry.space_group_name_H-M   'P 1'
#
loop_
_entity.id
_entity.type
_entity.pdbx_description
1 polymer ?
#
loop_
_entity_poly.entity_id
_entity_poly.type
_entity_poly.pdbx_seq_one_letter_code
_entity_poly.pdbx_strand_id
1 'polypeptide(L)'
;MIRSPQLPRVHLFVCANVRADDNPLGPGCGEAGERVFKLLKEESLRRGMVHQVWVTKTFCMGICPKRGATVARHAEDGRGIFRDVDESDAITLLEDA
;
A
#
# COMPACT_ATOMS: atom_id res chain seq x y z
N MET A 1 6.20 1.59 29.15
CA MET A 1 6.01 1.57 27.68
C MET A 1 6.00 3.01 27.20
N ILE A 2 6.96 3.43 26.38
CA ILE A 2 7.00 4.79 25.81
C ILE A 2 6.39 4.69 24.41
N ARG A 3 5.23 5.33 24.19
CA ARG A 3 4.55 5.37 22.89
C ARG A 3 4.87 6.68 22.19
N SER A 4 5.21 6.64 20.90
CA SER A 4 5.32 7.87 20.10
C SER A 4 3.94 8.53 20.02
N PRO A 5 3.83 9.86 20.22
CA PRO A 5 2.58 10.57 19.99
C PRO A 5 2.21 10.65 18.50
N GLN A 6 3.16 10.35 17.60
CA GLN A 6 2.95 10.43 16.16
C GLN A 6 2.21 9.19 15.66
N LEU A 7 1.02 9.43 15.13
CA LEU A 7 0.24 8.45 14.38
C LEU A 7 -0.10 9.07 13.02
N PRO A 8 -0.02 8.30 11.93
CA PRO A 8 -0.50 8.79 10.65
C PRO A 8 -2.03 8.85 10.67
N ARG A 9 -2.60 9.83 9.95
CA ARG A 9 -4.03 9.84 9.60
C ARG A 9 -4.38 8.67 8.69
N VAL A 10 -3.46 8.32 7.78
CA VAL A 10 -3.59 7.17 6.87
C VAL A 10 -2.30 6.35 6.85
N HIS A 11 -2.40 5.04 7.09
CA HIS A 11 -1.32 4.08 6.91
C HIS A 11 -1.68 3.09 5.80
N LEU A 12 -0.92 3.15 4.71
CA LEU A 12 -1.03 2.25 3.57
C LEU A 12 0.03 1.14 3.67
N PHE A 13 -0.41 -0.11 3.59
CA PHE A 13 0.46 -1.28 3.48
C PHE A 13 0.34 -1.85 2.07
N VAL A 14 1.43 -1.80 1.29
CA VAL A 14 1.44 -2.17 -0.12
C VAL A 14 2.21 -3.47 -0.29
N CYS A 15 1.52 -4.52 -0.74
CA CYS A 15 2.18 -5.79 -1.04
C CYS A 15 3.06 -5.63 -2.29
N ALA A 16 4.34 -5.99 -2.15
CA ALA A 16 5.31 -6.09 -3.25
C ALA A 16 6.01 -7.46 -3.25
N ASN A 17 5.35 -8.47 -2.68
CA ASN A 17 5.92 -9.80 -2.57
C ASN A 17 6.21 -10.40 -3.96
N VAL A 18 7.41 -10.94 -4.12
CA VAL A 18 7.82 -11.74 -5.29
C VAL A 18 7.91 -13.21 -4.87
N ARG A 19 7.45 -14.10 -5.74
CA ARG A 19 7.65 -15.55 -5.63
C ARG A 19 8.21 -16.08 -6.94
N ALA A 20 8.76 -17.29 -6.89
CA ALA A 20 9.11 -18.03 -8.10
C ALA A 20 7.87 -18.30 -8.96
N ASP A 21 8.08 -18.41 -10.28
CA ASP A 21 7.00 -18.59 -11.26
C ASP A 21 6.20 -19.88 -11.07
N ASP A 22 6.82 -20.91 -10.48
CA ASP A 22 6.23 -22.20 -10.19
C ASP A 22 5.49 -22.26 -8.84
N ASN A 23 5.40 -21.13 -8.12
CA ASN A 23 4.75 -21.10 -6.82
C ASN A 23 3.23 -21.31 -6.95
N PRO A 24 2.62 -22.23 -6.19
CA PRO A 24 1.18 -22.54 -6.31
C PRO A 24 0.26 -21.37 -5.91
N LEU A 25 0.77 -20.37 -5.20
CA LEU A 25 0.03 -19.14 -4.84
C LEU A 25 0.19 -18.02 -5.87
N GLY A 26 0.90 -18.28 -6.98
CA GLY A 26 1.25 -17.31 -8.01
C GLY A 26 2.43 -16.41 -7.65
N PRO A 27 2.84 -15.52 -8.58
CA PRO A 27 4.08 -14.74 -8.47
C PRO A 27 4.05 -13.67 -7.35
N GLY A 28 2.88 -13.37 -6.80
CA GLY A 28 2.67 -12.25 -5.87
C GLY A 28 2.45 -10.93 -6.61
N CYS A 29 2.57 -9.80 -5.89
CA CYS A 29 2.33 -8.47 -6.47
C CYS A 29 3.56 -7.91 -7.19
N GLY A 30 4.77 -8.37 -6.82
CA GLY A 30 6.04 -8.06 -7.47
C GLY A 30 6.21 -6.60 -7.91
N GLU A 31 6.62 -6.40 -9.17
CA GLU A 31 6.90 -5.08 -9.72
C GLU A 31 5.68 -4.15 -9.73
N ALA A 32 4.47 -4.67 -9.91
CA ALA A 32 3.27 -3.85 -9.84
C ALA A 32 3.07 -3.26 -8.43
N GLY A 33 3.33 -4.06 -7.40
CA GLY A 33 3.40 -3.60 -6.01
C GLY A 33 4.47 -2.55 -5.76
N GLU A 34 5.66 -2.72 -6.33
CA GLU A 34 6.74 -1.71 -6.22
C GLU A 34 6.36 -0.38 -6.89
N ARG A 35 5.70 -0.41 -8.05
CA ARG A 35 5.24 0.80 -8.74
C ARG A 35 4.18 1.55 -7.94
N VAL A 36 3.18 0.84 -7.40
CA VAL A 36 2.16 1.42 -6.50
C VAL A 36 2.80 2.01 -5.25
N PHE A 37 3.72 1.28 -4.60
CA PHE A 37 4.43 1.76 -3.42
C PHE A 37 5.21 3.05 -3.71
N LYS A 38 5.98 3.06 -4.80
CA LYS A 38 6.79 4.22 -5.22
C LYS A 38 5.91 5.43 -5.51
N LEU A 39 4.84 5.25 -6.29
CA LEU A 39 3.90 6.32 -6.62
C LEU A 39 3.27 6.93 -5.37
N LEU A 40 2.78 6.11 -4.44
CA LEU A 40 2.19 6.59 -3.19
C LEU A 40 3.19 7.38 -2.35
N LYS A 41 4.45 6.93 -2.28
CA LYS A 41 5.53 7.64 -1.58
C LYS A 41 5.81 8.99 -2.23
N GLU A 42 5.99 9.02 -3.55
CA GLU A 42 6.25 10.24 -4.32
C GLU A 42 5.10 11.24 -4.21
N GLU A 43 3.87 10.77 -4.32
CA GLU A 43 2.68 11.60 -4.24
C GLU A 43 2.46 12.15 -2.82
N SER A 44 2.68 11.34 -1.78
CA SER A 44 2.62 11.81 -0.39
C SER A 44 3.65 12.90 -0.10
N LEU A 45 4.85 12.79 -0.70
CA LEU A 45 5.89 13.81 -0.61
C LEU A 45 5.49 15.07 -1.37
N ARG A 46 5.03 14.93 -2.61
CA ARG A 46 4.61 16.04 -3.48
C ARG A 46 3.49 16.87 -2.85
N ARG A 47 2.57 16.24 -2.12
CA ARG A 47 1.46 16.90 -1.41
C ARG A 47 1.84 17.42 -0.01
N GLY A 48 3.08 17.20 0.46
CA GLY A 48 3.51 17.60 1.80
C GLY A 48 2.86 16.81 2.95
N MET A 49 2.39 15.59 2.68
CA MET A 49 1.62 14.77 3.62
C MET A 49 2.45 13.70 4.33
N VAL A 50 3.78 13.71 4.21
CA VAL A 50 4.66 12.63 4.71
C VAL A 50 4.56 12.35 6.22
N HIS A 51 4.07 13.32 7.01
CA HIS A 51 3.84 13.15 8.45
C HIS A 51 2.44 12.60 8.76
N GLN A 52 1.49 12.71 7.83
CA GLN A 52 0.09 12.30 7.97
C GLN A 52 -0.19 10.98 7.23
N VAL A 53 0.56 10.69 6.17
CA VAL A 53 0.45 9.47 5.37
C VAL A 53 1.71 8.65 5.52
N TRP A 54 1.56 7.45 6.06
CA TRP A 54 2.63 6.45 6.05
C TRP A 54 2.34 5.42 4.97
N VAL A 55 3.36 5.13 4.16
CA VAL A 55 3.29 4.10 3.12
C VAL A 55 4.39 3.09 3.43
N THR A 56 3.99 1.85 3.67
CA THR A 56 4.88 0.75 4.05
C THR A 56 4.78 -0.35 3.02
N LYS A 57 5.92 -0.75 2.47
CA LYS A 57 6.02 -1.94 1.64
C LYS A 57 5.94 -3.18 2.51
N THR A 58 5.17 -4.16 2.06
CA THR A 58 4.97 -5.44 2.75
C THR A 58 5.18 -6.63 1.82
N PHE A 59 5.33 -7.80 2.44
CA PHE A 59 5.22 -9.08 1.75
C PHE A 59 3.76 -9.53 1.64
N CYS A 60 3.52 -10.80 1.36
CA CYS A 60 2.19 -11.35 1.18
C CYS A 60 1.24 -11.04 2.35
N MET A 61 0.04 -10.55 2.01
CA MET A 61 -1.04 -10.27 2.97
C MET A 61 -2.18 -11.30 2.89
N GLY A 62 -1.95 -12.44 2.23
CA GLY A 62 -2.91 -13.55 2.10
C GLY A 62 -3.95 -13.38 0.98
N ILE A 63 -3.98 -12.22 0.31
CA ILE A 63 -4.98 -11.89 -0.71
C ILE A 63 -4.25 -11.38 -1.95
N CYS A 64 -4.10 -12.23 -2.97
CA CYS A 64 -3.52 -11.83 -4.24
C CYS A 64 -4.57 -11.13 -5.15
N PRO A 65 -4.20 -10.08 -5.87
CA PRO A 65 -5.08 -9.44 -6.84
C PRO A 65 -5.04 -10.19 -8.19
N LYS A 66 -5.96 -9.87 -9.10
CA LYS A 66 -5.92 -10.30 -10.52
C LYS A 66 -4.97 -9.43 -11.35
N ARG A 67 -4.83 -8.15 -11.01
CA ARG A 67 -3.91 -7.17 -11.62
C ARG A 67 -3.28 -6.29 -10.53
N GLY A 68 -2.25 -5.52 -10.83
CA GLY A 68 -1.75 -4.52 -9.87
C GLY A 68 -1.30 -5.13 -8.52
N ALA A 69 -1.67 -4.47 -7.42
CA ALA A 69 -1.27 -4.81 -6.07
C ALA A 69 -2.46 -4.94 -5.11
N THR A 70 -2.21 -5.59 -3.98
CA THR A 70 -3.10 -5.52 -2.82
C THR A 70 -2.57 -4.45 -1.87
N VAL A 71 -3.45 -3.54 -1.44
CA VAL A 71 -3.14 -2.47 -0.49
C VAL A 71 -4.11 -2.54 0.69
N ALA A 72 -3.59 -2.58 1.91
CA ALA A 72 -4.42 -2.35 3.09
C ALA A 72 -4.34 -0.87 3.49
N ARG A 73 -5.50 -0.20 3.59
CA ARG A 73 -5.61 1.18 4.11
C ARG A 73 -6.11 1.12 5.54
N HIS A 74 -5.39 1.77 6.42
CA HIS A 74 -5.73 1.92 7.81
C HIS A 74 -5.79 3.41 8.14
N ALA A 75 -6.99 3.95 8.30
CA ALA A 75 -7.21 5.36 8.57
C ALA A 75 -8.20 5.54 9.73
N GLU A 76 -8.33 6.77 10.22
CA GLU A 76 -9.28 7.10 11.28
C GLU A 76 -10.74 6.97 10.81
N ASP A 77 -11.00 7.31 9.54
CA ASP A 77 -12.33 7.28 8.91
C ASP A 77 -12.76 5.88 8.44
N GLY A 78 -11.84 4.91 8.38
CA GLY A 78 -12.13 3.59 7.85
C GLY A 78 -10.91 2.70 7.64
N ARG A 79 -11.18 1.41 7.47
CA ARG A 79 -10.16 0.38 7.19
C ARG A 79 -10.65 -0.49 6.05
N GLY A 80 -9.74 -0.87 5.14
CA GLY A 80 -10.10 -1.69 3.99
C GLY A 80 -8.91 -2.39 3.35
N ILE A 81 -9.20 -3.48 2.66
CA ILE A 81 -8.25 -4.17 1.77
C ILE A 81 -8.71 -3.93 0.34
N PHE A 82 -7.88 -3.25 -0.42
CA PHE A 82 -8.09 -2.91 -1.82
C PHE A 82 -7.28 -3.89 -2.66
N ARG A 83 -7.96 -4.57 -3.59
CA ARG A 83 -7.34 -5.46 -4.57
C ARG A 83 -7.33 -4.77 -5.91
N ASP A 84 -6.48 -5.25 -6.80
CA ASP A 84 -6.42 -4.79 -8.18
C ASP A 84 -5.98 -3.32 -8.32
N VAL A 85 -5.25 -2.81 -7.31
CA VAL A 85 -4.77 -1.43 -7.27
C VAL A 85 -3.60 -1.27 -8.23
N ASP A 86 -3.77 -0.43 -9.24
CA ASP A 86 -2.68 0.05 -10.08
C ASP A 86 -2.31 1.50 -9.74
N GLU A 87 -1.46 2.11 -10.56
CA GLU A 87 -1.03 3.49 -10.43
C GLU A 87 -2.18 4.51 -10.50
N SER A 88 -3.21 4.24 -11.32
CA SER A 88 -4.36 5.13 -11.48
C SER A 88 -5.30 5.08 -10.27
N ASP A 89 -5.46 3.90 -9.67
CA ASP A 89 -6.27 3.69 -8.47
C ASP A 89 -5.55 4.20 -7.20
N ALA A 90 -4.23 4.03 -7.14
CA ALA A 90 -3.43 4.26 -5.94
C ALA A 90 -3.58 5.68 -5.36
N ILE A 91 -3.68 6.70 -6.22
CA ILE A 91 -3.78 8.09 -5.79
C ILE A 91 -5.06 8.35 -4.99
N THR A 92 -6.16 7.66 -5.32
CA THR A 92 -7.44 7.79 -4.60
C THR A 92 -7.34 7.30 -3.15
N LEU A 93 -6.39 6.40 -2.85
CA LEU A 93 -6.17 5.90 -1.49
C LEU A 93 -5.57 6.96 -0.55
N LEU A 94 -5.10 8.07 -1.11
CA LEU A 94 -4.62 9.26 -0.41
C LEU A 94 -5.73 10.30 -0.21
N GLU A 95 -6.94 10.07 -0.71
CA GLU A 95 -8.07 10.96 -0.46
C GLU A 95 -8.41 10.96 1.04
N ASP A 96 -8.82 12.13 1.52
CA ASP A 96 -9.16 12.42 2.92
C ASP A 96 -8.01 12.27 3.94
N ALA A 97 -6.76 12.16 3.45
CA ALA A 97 -5.54 12.12 4.25
C ALA A 97 -5.09 13.45 4.86
#